data_AF-A0A2G7GFI3-F1
#
_entry.id   AF-A0A2G7GFI3-F1
#
_cell.length_a   1.000
_cell.length_b   1.000
_cell.length_c   1.000
_cell.angle_alpha   90.00
_cell.angle_beta   90.00
_cell.angle_gamma   90.00
#
_symmetry.space_group_name_H-M   'P 1'
#
loop_
_entity.id
_entity.type
_entity.pdbx_description
1 polymer ?
#
loop_
_entity_poly.entity_id
_entity_poly.type
_entity_poly.pdbx_seq_one_letter_code
_entity_poly.pdbx_strand_id
1 'polypeptide(L)' 'MQSINCDRCGKAIHTDDESAIAFLKKEYPGKDICMNCDLDLVLAASCAKQDILHNRKPGITALLMLEQYEGK' A
#
# COMPACT_ATOMS: atom_id res chain seq x y z
N MET A 1 -19.27 19.55 3.96
CA MET A 1 -18.30 18.69 3.27
C MET A 1 -18.28 17.34 3.98
N GLN A 2 -18.65 16.25 3.30
CA GLN A 2 -18.48 14.91 3.86
C GLN A 2 -16.97 14.59 3.83
N SER A 3 -16.38 14.32 4.99
CA SER A 3 -15.01 13.79 5.09
C SER A 3 -15.04 12.33 4.67
N ILE A 4 -14.31 11.99 3.61
CA ILE A 4 -14.09 10.59 3.22
C ILE A 4 -13.00 10.03 4.13
N ASN A 5 -13.25 8.87 4.73
CA ASN A 5 -12.28 8.19 5.58
C ASN A 5 -11.77 6.94 4.88
N CYS A 6 -10.49 6.61 5.08
CA CYS A 6 -9.90 5.41 4.54
C CYS A 6 -10.49 4.17 5.23
N ASP A 7 -11.05 3.23 4.47
CA ASP A 7 -11.64 1.98 4.97
C ASP A 7 -10.63 1.10 5.71
N ARG A 8 -9.33 1.25 5.41
CA ARG A 8 -8.26 0.45 5.99
C ARG A 8 -7.70 1.02 7.29
N CYS A 9 -7.45 2.32 7.36
CA CYS A 9 -6.79 2.95 8.51
C CYS A 9 -7.66 3.96 9.28
N GLY A 10 -8.88 4.22 8.81
CA GLY A 10 -9.83 5.16 9.41
C GLY A 10 -9.44 6.65 9.32
N LYS A 11 -8.24 6.96 8.80
CA LYS A 11 -7.77 8.34 8.64
C LYS A 11 -8.55 9.04 7.52
N ALA A 12 -8.76 10.35 7.68
CA ALA A 12 -9.34 11.17 6.64
C ALA A 12 -8.48 11.11 5.36
N ILE A 13 -9.14 11.01 4.22
CA ILE A 13 -8.49 11.09 2.91
C ILE A 13 -8.42 12.56 2.52
N HIS A 14 -7.19 13.04 2.35
CA HIS A 14 -6.90 14.35 1.77
C HIS A 14 -7.33 14.35 0.31
N THR A 15 -8.35 15.15 -0.02
CA THR A 15 -8.95 15.19 -1.36
C THR A 15 -8.37 16.27 -2.27
N ASP A 16 -7.19 16.76 -1.92
CA ASP A 16 -6.50 17.88 -2.57
C ASP A 16 -5.91 17.50 -3.93
N ASP A 17 -5.72 16.20 -4.19
CA ASP A 17 -5.28 15.66 -5.48
C ASP A 17 -6.39 14.80 -6.11
N GLU A 18 -7.18 15.41 -7.01
CA GLU A 18 -8.25 14.72 -7.74
C GLU A 18 -7.73 13.57 -8.61
N SER A 19 -6.50 13.68 -9.13
CA SER A 19 -5.91 12.67 -10.00
C SER A 19 -5.56 11.40 -9.23
N ALA A 20 -4.99 11.55 -8.04
CA ALA A 20 -4.70 10.45 -7.13
C ALA A 20 -5.99 9.76 -6.67
N ILE A 21 -7.04 10.52 -6.35
CA ILE A 21 -8.34 9.95 -5.95
C ILE A 21 -8.97 9.17 -7.10
N ALA A 22 -8.95 9.72 -8.32
CA ALA A 22 -9.52 9.05 -9.49
C ALA A 22 -8.80 7.72 -9.79
N PHE A 23 -7.46 7.72 -9.66
CA PHE A 23 -6.66 6.50 -9.75
C PHE A 23 -7.07 5.47 -8.68
N LEU A 24 -7.12 5.86 -7.41
CA LEU A 24 -7.45 4.95 -6.31
C LEU A 24 -8.88 4.40 -6.40
N LYS A 25 -9.85 5.21 -6.85
CA LYS A 25 -11.23 4.74 -7.09
C LYS A 25 -11.31 3.69 -8.20
N LYS A 26 -10.41 3.75 -9.19
CA LYS A 26 -10.32 2.75 -10.26
C LYS A 26 -9.65 1.48 -9.78
N GLU A 27 -8.57 1.59 -9.02
CA GLU A 27 -7.84 0.44 -8.46
C GLU A 27 -8.63 -0.29 -7.38
N TYR A 28 -9.41 0.44 -6.57
CA TYR A 28 -10.22 -0.11 -5.47
C TYR A 28 -11.70 0.25 -5.63
N PRO A 29 -12.43 -0.38 -6.57
CA PRO A 29 -13.85 -0.10 -6.77
C PRO A 29 -14.68 -0.33 -5.51
N GLY A 30 -15.42 0.68 -5.07
CA GLY A 30 -16.29 0.61 -3.90
C GLY A 30 -15.57 0.64 -2.55
N LYS A 31 -14.28 1.00 -2.53
CA LYS A 31 -13.51 1.22 -1.30
C LYS A 31 -12.83 2.58 -1.34
N ASP A 32 -12.81 3.25 -0.21
CA ASP A 32 -12.07 4.48 -0.02
C ASP A 32 -10.72 4.15 0.62
N ILE A 33 -9.65 4.18 -0.18
CA ILE A 33 -8.28 3.88 0.27
C ILE A 33 -7.44 5.14 0.18
N CYS A 34 -6.71 5.49 1.24
CA CYS A 34 -5.74 6.60 1.20
C CYS A 34 -4.42 6.16 0.55
N MET A 35 -3.67 7.12 0.00
CA MET A 35 -2.39 6.84 -0.68
C MET A 35 -1.38 6.06 0.17
N ASN A 36 -1.30 6.33 1.48
CA ASN A 36 -0.40 5.58 2.35
C ASN A 36 -0.79 4.10 2.44
N CYS A 37 -2.10 3.83 2.55
CA CYS A 37 -2.61 2.46 2.57
C CYS A 37 -2.49 1.76 1.23
N ASP A 38 -2.60 2.49 0.12
CA ASP A 38 -2.30 1.97 -1.22
C ASP A 38 -0.83 1.58 -1.35
N LEU A 39 0.09 2.46 -0.96
CA LEU A 39 1.53 2.19 -0.99
C LEU A 39 1.88 0.94 -0.18
N ASP A 40 1.36 0.80 1.03
CA ASP A 40 1.54 -0.39 1.86
C ASP A 40 1.05 -1.68 1.17
N LEU A 41 -0.09 -1.62 0.47
CA LEU A 41 -0.64 -2.77 -0.26
C LEU A 41 0.25 -3.13 -1.45
N VAL A 42 0.68 -2.14 -2.23
CA VAL A 42 1.57 -2.32 -3.38
C VAL A 42 2.92 -2.89 -2.96
N LEU A 43 3.49 -2.39 -1.86
CA LEU A 43 4.75 -2.89 -1.30
C LEU A 43 4.60 -4.33 -0.79
N ALA A 44 3.53 -4.62 -0.06
CA ALA A 44 3.25 -5.97 0.43
C ALA A 44 3.08 -6.97 -0.74
N ALA A 45 2.32 -6.59 -1.78
CA ALA A 45 2.15 -7.40 -2.98
C ALA A 45 3.48 -7.60 -3.74
N SER A 46 4.31 -6.58 -3.83
CA SER A 46 5.62 -6.67 -4.48
C SER A 46 6.57 -7.58 -3.73
N CYS A 47 6.63 -7.47 -2.40
CA CYS A 47 7.43 -8.37 -1.55
C CYS A 47 6.95 -9.82 -1.68
N ALA A 48 5.64 -10.05 -1.65
CA ALA A 48 5.07 -11.39 -1.81
C ALA A 48 5.42 -12.01 -3.18
N LYS A 49 5.34 -11.21 -4.26
CA LYS A 49 5.77 -11.66 -5.60
C LYS A 49 7.25 -12.04 -5.63
N GLN A 50 8.12 -11.24 -5.01
CA GLN A 50 9.55 -11.54 -4.92
C GLN A 50 9.82 -12.80 -4.11
N ASP A 51 9.11 -13.00 -2.99
CA ASP A 51 9.21 -14.22 -2.20
C ASP A 51 8.83 -15.45 -3.01
N ILE A 52 7.73 -15.38 -3.77
CA ILE A 52 7.30 -16.47 -4.66
C ILE A 52 8.34 -16.75 -5.74
N LEU A 53 8.84 -15.71 -6.43
CA LEU A 53 9.83 -15.84 -7.50
C LEU A 53 11.13 -16.50 -7.02
N HIS A 54 11.53 -16.23 -5.78
CA HIS A 54 12.74 -16.79 -5.17
C HIS A 54 12.47 -18.03 -4.29
N ASN A 55 11.26 -18.58 -4.33
CA ASN A 55 10.83 -19.71 -3.49
C ASN A 55 11.13 -19.52 -1.99
N ARG A 56 10.94 -18.29 -1.49
CA ARG A 56 11.13 -17.90 -0.10
C ARG A 56 9.82 -18.01 0.68
N LYS A 57 9.93 -18.05 2.00
CA LYS A 57 8.76 -17.92 2.88
C LYS A 57 8.17 -16.50 2.78
N PRO A 58 6.85 -16.33 2.96
CA PRO A 58 6.24 -15.00 2.98
C PRO A 58 6.91 -14.07 4.00
N GLY A 59 7.25 -12.86 3.58
CA GLY A 59 7.82 -11.82 4.43
C GLY A 59 9.36 -11.76 4.42
N ILE A 60 10.05 -12.73 3.80
CA ILE A 60 11.52 -12.73 3.77
C ILE A 60 12.06 -11.54 2.98
N THR A 61 11.48 -11.20 1.83
CA THR A 61 11.94 -10.06 1.03
C THR A 61 11.77 -8.74 1.78
N ALA A 62 10.69 -8.58 2.54
CA ALA A 62 10.51 -7.38 3.37
C ALA A 62 11.60 -7.27 4.45
N LEU A 63 11.94 -8.38 5.10
CA LEU A 63 13.02 -8.43 6.09
C LEU A 63 14.38 -8.10 5.48
N LEU A 64 14.72 -8.69 4.33
CA LEU A 64 15.99 -8.41 3.65
C LEU A 64 16.13 -6.93 3.24
N MET A 65 15.04 -6.31 2.78
CA MET A 65 15.02 -4.90 2.43
C MET A 65 15.21 -4.01 3.67
N LEU A 66 14.60 -4.39 4.80
CA LEU A 66 14.81 -3.70 6.08
C LEU A 66 16.25 -3.81 6.55
N GLU A 67 16.84 -5.01 6.53
CA GLU A 67 18.25 -5.24 6.90
C GLU A 67 19.22 -4.41 6.06
N GLN A 68 18.97 -4.36 4.74
CA GLN A 68 19.78 -3.55 3.82
C GLN A 68 19.68 -2.04 4.10
N TYR A 69 18.49 -1.56 4.49
CA TYR A 69 18.26 -0.14 4.77
C TYR A 69 18.78 0.27 6.15
N GLU A 70 18.58 -0.58 7.17
CA GLU A 70 19.03 -0.32 8.54
C GLU A 70 20.53 -0.60 8.76
N GLY A 71 21.22 -1.20 7.77
CA GLY A 71 22.67 -1.30 7.75
C GLY A 71 23.24 -2.16 8.86
N LYS A 72 22.75 -3.41 8.99
CA LYS A 72 23.46 -4.45 9.76
C LYS A 72 24.37 -5.27 8.86
#